data_AF-A0A8T5NJC4-F1
#
_entry.id   AF-A0A8T5NJC4-F1
#
_cell.length_a   1.000
_cell.length_b   1.000
_cell.length_c   1.000
_cell.angle_alpha   90.00
_cell.angle_beta   90.00
_cell.angle_gamma   90.00
#
_symmetry.space_group_name_H-M   'P 1'
#
loop_
_entity.id
_entity.type
_entity.pdbx_description
1 polymer ?
#
loop_
_entity_poly.entity_id
_entity_poly.type
_entity_poly.pdbx_seq_one_letter_code
_entity_poly.pdbx_strand_id
1 'polypeptide(L)' 'MLRSWAVPKEPPEKEGIKRLAIQTEDHPLEYADFEGTIPEGMYGAGTVRIWDRGEFRLGFFLRGNNYVA' A
#
# COMPACT_ATOMS: atom_id res chain seq x y z
N MET A 1 -8.57 -4.38 8.26
CA MET A 1 -8.42 -4.22 6.80
C MET A 1 -7.17 -3.41 6.51
N LEU A 2 -6.55 -3.63 5.35
CA LEU A 2 -5.36 -2.92 4.89
C LEU A 2 -5.79 -1.69 4.09
N ARG A 3 -5.46 -0.50 4.61
CA ARG A 3 -5.58 0.76 3.87
C ARG A 3 -4.52 0.78 2.78
N SER A 4 -4.93 0.88 1.52
CA SER A 4 -4.06 0.53 0.38
C SER A 4 -3.89 1.69 -0.60
N TRP A 5 -2.68 1.80 -1.16
CA TRP A 5 -2.33 2.75 -2.20
C TRP A 5 -1.44 2.10 -3.26
N ALA A 6 -1.72 2.36 -4.54
CA ALA A 6 -0.84 2.01 -5.63
C ALA A 6 0.24 3.09 -5.82
N VAL A 7 1.50 2.69 -5.86
CA VAL A 7 2.65 3.57 -6.08
C VAL A 7 3.33 3.16 -7.40
N PRO A 8 3.18 3.93 -8.50
CA PRO A 8 3.68 3.54 -9.83
C PRO A 8 5.21 3.51 -9.97
N LYS A 9 5.93 4.03 -8.96
CA LYS A 9 7.39 4.04 -8.89
C LYS A 9 7.79 3.51 -7.52
N GLU A 10 8.96 2.91 -7.43
CA GLU A 10 9.49 2.37 -6.18
C GLU A 10 9.36 3.37 -5.01
N PRO A 11 9.01 2.89 -3.79
CA PRO A 11 8.94 3.72 -2.60
C PRO A 11 10.20 4.59 -2.43
N PRO A 12 10.08 5.82 -1.91
CA PRO A 12 11.22 6.71 -1.77
C PRO A 12 12.18 6.19 -0.68
N GLU A 13 13.42 5.90 -1.04
CA GLU A 13 14.48 5.46 -0.11
C GLU A 13 15.24 6.62 0.56
N LYS A 14 15.04 7.85 0.08
CA LYS A 14 15.72 9.05 0.57
C LYS A 14 14.72 10.17 0.82
N GLU A 15 15.04 11.01 1.80
CA GLU A 15 14.27 12.19 2.11
C GLU A 15 14.20 13.16 0.92
N GLY A 16 13.09 13.90 0.82
CA GLY A 16 12.85 14.89 -0.24
C GLY A 16 12.31 14.31 -1.56
N ILE A 17 12.36 12.99 -1.76
CA ILE A 17 11.80 12.34 -2.95
C ILE A 17 10.29 12.20 -2.81
N LYS A 18 9.54 12.86 -3.70
CA LYS A 18 8.07 12.78 -3.74
C LYS A 18 7.61 11.68 -4.71
N ARG A 19 6.63 10.87 -4.28
CA ARG A 19 5.96 9.86 -5.10
C ARG A 19 4.46 10.08 -5.11
N LEU A 20 3.80 9.72 -6.22
CA LEU A 20 2.36 9.64 -6.30
C LEU A 20 1.89 8.36 -5.61
N ALA A 21 0.94 8.49 -4.68
CA ALA A 21 0.24 7.38 -4.05
C ALA A 21 -1.25 7.50 -4.36
N ILE A 22 -1.78 6.55 -5.12
CA ILE A 22 -3.18 6.54 -5.56
C ILE A 22 -3.96 5.64 -4.63
N GLN A 23 -4.94 6.17 -3.91
CA GLN A 23 -5.74 5.37 -2.98
C GLN A 23 -6.55 4.32 -3.75
N THR A 24 -6.47 3.07 -3.28
CA THR A 24 -7.26 1.95 -3.81
C THR A 24 -8.24 1.44 -2.75
N GLU A 25 -8.93 0.36 -3.07
CA GLU A 25 -9.83 -0.33 -2.15
C GLU A 25 -9.07 -0.91 -0.95
N ASP A 26 -9.78 -1.04 0.16
CA ASP A 26 -9.26 -1.71 1.36
C ASP A 26 -9.17 -3.22 1.10
N HIS A 27 -8.06 -3.84 1.52
CA HIS A 27 -7.83 -5.27 1.35
C HIS A 27 -8.01 -6.05 2.66
N PRO A 28 -8.32 -7.37 2.62
CA PRO A 28 -8.29 -8.24 3.80
C PRO A 28 -6.91 -8.24 4.46
N LEU A 29 -6.84 -8.50 5.77
CA LEU A 29 -5.54 -8.50 6.48
C LEU A 29 -4.65 -9.64 6.01
N GLU A 30 -5.25 -10.77 5.67
CA GLU A 30 -4.61 -11.97 5.13
C GLU A 30 -3.90 -11.70 3.79
N TYR A 31 -4.30 -10.65 3.08
CA TYR A 31 -3.66 -10.24 1.83
C TYR A 31 -2.23 -9.72 2.03
N ALA A 32 -1.86 -9.33 3.25
CA ALA A 32 -0.48 -8.94 3.58
C ALA A 32 0.53 -10.09 3.46
N ASP A 33 0.05 -11.34 3.48
CA ASP A 33 0.86 -12.55 3.35
C ASP A 33 0.77 -13.18 1.94
N PHE A 34 0.03 -12.56 1.01
CA PHE A 34 -0.21 -13.14 -0.32
C PHE A 34 0.96 -12.91 -1.28
N GLU A 35 1.46 -14.00 -1.86
CA GLU A 35 2.32 -14.00 -3.04
C GLU A 35 1.75 -14.98 -4.08
N GLY A 36 1.83 -14.62 -5.36
CA GLY A 36 1.27 -15.46 -6.41
C GLY A 36 1.01 -14.69 -7.70
N THR A 37 0.20 -15.28 -8.57
CA THR A 37 -0.25 -14.62 -9.81
C THR A 37 -1.77 -14.54 -9.80
N ILE A 38 -2.28 -13.32 -9.93
CA ILE A 38 -3.70 -13.06 -10.10
C ILE A 38 -4.02 -13.28 -11.59
N PRO A 39 -5.01 -14.14 -11.91
CA PRO A 39 -5.34 -14.48 -13.29
C PRO A 39 -5.67 -13.25 -14.15
N GLU A 40 -5.37 -13.34 -15.44
CA GLU A 40 -5.79 -12.32 -16.41
C GLU A 40 -7.31 -12.14 -16.42
N GLY A 41 -7.77 -10.91 -16.67
CA GLY A 41 -9.19 -10.54 -16.64
C GLY A 41 -9.76 -10.31 -15.25
N MET A 42 -9.02 -10.62 -14.18
CA MET A 42 -9.38 -10.25 -12.80
C MET A 42 -8.83 -8.87 -12.45
N TYR A 43 -9.51 -8.17 -11.53
CA TYR A 43 -8.97 -6.94 -10.97
C TYR A 43 -7.67 -7.24 -10.19
N GLY A 44 -6.61 -6.47 -10.46
CA GLY A 44 -5.29 -6.73 -9.91
C GLY A 44 -4.48 -7.82 -10.63
N ALA A 45 -4.90 -8.25 -11.83
CA ALA A 45 -4.16 -9.24 -12.63
C ALA A 45 -2.67 -8.94 -12.73
N GLY A 46 -1.86 -9.98 -12.57
CA GLY A 46 -0.40 -9.89 -12.56
C GLY A 46 0.24 -10.66 -11.41
N THR A 47 1.57 -10.66 -11.40
CA THR A 47 2.35 -11.29 -10.34
C THR A 47 2.45 -10.36 -9.13
N VAL A 48 2.08 -10.87 -7.97
CA VAL A 48 2.24 -10.23 -6.67
C VAL A 48 3.41 -10.89 -5.93
N ARG A 49 4.34 -10.07 -5.47
CA ARG A 49 5.48 -10.47 -4.62
C ARG A 49 5.56 -9.53 -3.44
N ILE A 50 5.93 -10.03 -2.27
CA ILE A 50 6.21 -9.19 -1.11
C ILE A 50 7.57 -8.53 -1.34
N TRP A 51 7.57 -7.22 -1.58
CA TRP A 51 8.80 -6.44 -1.77
C TRP A 51 9.47 -6.08 -0.43
N ASP A 52 8.66 -5.70 0.57
CA ASP A 52 9.08 -5.44 1.94
C ASP A 52 7.90 -5.69 2.90
N ARG A 53 8.19 -6.00 4.17
CA ARG A 53 7.19 -6.22 5.22
C ARG A 53 7.78 -5.92 6.60
N GLY A 54 7.00 -5.23 7.43
CA GLY A 54 7.34 -5.02 8.83
C GLY A 54 6.19 -4.47 9.65
N GLU A 55 6.49 -4.13 10.89
CA GLU A 55 5.60 -3.40 11.78
C GLU A 55 5.85 -1.90 11.66
N PHE A 56 4.83 -1.10 11.94
CA PHE A 56 4.96 0.35 12.02
C PHE A 56 4.35 0.86 13.33
N ARG A 57 4.88 1.98 13.82
CA ARG A 57 4.27 2.73 14.92
C ARG A 57 3.54 3.92 14.33
N LEU A 58 2.22 3.96 14.49
CA LEU A 58 1.44 5.12 14.08
C LEU A 58 1.79 6.30 14.99
N GLY A 59 2.36 7.36 14.41
CA GLY A 59 2.65 8.60 15.13
C GLY A 59 1.42 9.50 15.24
N PHE A 60 0.88 9.90 14.09
CA PHE A 60 -0.35 10.69 13.99
C PHE A 60 -1.06 10.33 12.69
N PHE A 61 -2.39 10.45 12.68
CA PHE A 61 -3.19 10.29 11.47
C PHE A 61 -3.90 11.59 11.14
N LEU A 62 -3.85 11.98 9.87
CA LEU A 62 -4.60 13.11 9.36
C LEU A 62 -5.75 12.61 8.50
N ARG A 63 -6.95 13.16 8.72
CA ARG A 63 -8.08 12.97 7.80
C ARG A 63 -8.33 14.31 7.11
N GLY A 64 -7.88 14.42 5.86
CA GLY A 64 -7.76 15.72 5.20
C GLY A 64 -6.64 16.55 5.84
N ASN A 65 -6.95 17.80 6.21
CA ASN A 65 -5.99 18.71 6.85
C ASN A 65 -6.06 18.72 8.39
N ASN A 66 -6.81 17.80 9.00
CA ASN A 66 -7.05 17.79 10.44
C ASN A 66 -6.41 16.56 11.10
N TYR A 67 -5.76 16.78 12.24
CA TYR A 67 -5.32 15.71 13.13
C TYR A 67 -6.52 14.98 13.71
N VAL A 68 -6.47 13.66 13.63
CA VAL A 68 -7.43 12.77 14.27
C VAL A 68 -6.65 11.94 15.28
N ALA A 69 -7.06 12.04 16.55
CA ALA A 69 -6.50 11.25 17.64
C ALA A 69 -6.96 9.79 17.57
#